data_AF-A0A5C1A5N6-F1
#
_entry.id   AF-A0A5C1A5N6-F1
#
_cell.length_a   1.000
_cell.length_b   1.000
_cell.length_c   1.000
_cell.angle_alpha   90.00
_cell.angle_beta   90.00
_cell.angle_gamma   90.00
#
_symmetry.space_group_name_H-M   'P 1'
#
loop_
_entity.id
_entity.type
_entity.pdbx_description
1 polymer ?
#
loop_
_entity_poly.entity_id
_entity_poly.type
_entity_poly.pdbx_seq_one_letter_code
_entity_poly.pdbx_strand_id
1 'polypeptide(L)'
;MSTVAVLIDSYLNHLNDLVATGQRKPGTRDWYAIQFRKLRRLVGERPADEVRLKDLAKIRYTYQFARSLKSLFRWAADEELISRHPFCKLTVPPCGQRKRTIRRDEMARLYRAGRRPLRRYLMMMRYTIARPGELRTLRWSQVDLAGRVLRLRESKPKGRPRGGVRERQRDRVIPLGKMALRILTTWQGRRQPLPTDPVFPGRGGRAWTGNALRCLMRRARKAAELVADVNGERIVIYTLRHTGATEAIRAGVQQIVLAAMLGHENLETTKRYVHLNEADILTGIDQALSGVKRERNLGATGPTPISTVPTEAEAQVQRIRNLFEELMIGAGADTLKVLDVLLTRLTGRSPLTGS
;
A
#
# COMPACT_ATOMS: atom_id res chain seq x y z
N MET A 1 -0.65 -36.38 -29.49
CA MET A 1 -0.65 -35.76 -28.14
C MET A 1 -0.01 -34.39 -28.21
N SER A 2 -0.65 -33.36 -27.67
CA SER A 2 -0.11 -31.99 -27.70
C SER A 2 1.11 -31.87 -26.77
N THR A 3 2.23 -31.35 -27.30
CA THR A 3 3.42 -31.08 -26.48
C THR A 3 3.19 -29.85 -25.60
N VAL A 4 3.98 -29.70 -24.53
CA VAL A 4 3.89 -28.51 -23.66
C VAL A 4 4.16 -27.21 -24.43
N ALA A 5 5.06 -27.24 -25.41
CA ALA A 5 5.38 -26.07 -26.24
C ALA A 5 4.16 -25.62 -27.07
N VAL A 6 3.48 -26.57 -27.73
CA VAL A 6 2.23 -26.29 -28.46
C VAL A 6 1.16 -25.75 -27.51
N LEU A 7 1.03 -26.36 -26.33
CA LEU A 7 0.05 -25.92 -25.33
C LEU A 7 0.32 -24.49 -24.84
N ILE A 8 1.59 -24.13 -24.63
CA ILE A 8 1.99 -22.76 -24.28
C ILE A 8 1.57 -21.79 -25.41
N ASP A 9 1.85 -22.12 -26.66
CA ASP A 9 1.54 -21.23 -27.78
C ASP A 9 0.03 -21.04 -27.94
N SER A 10 -0.76 -22.11 -27.88
CA SER A 10 -2.23 -22.05 -27.88
C SER A 10 -2.76 -21.18 -26.74
N TYR A 11 -2.18 -21.29 -25.54
CA TYR A 11 -2.59 -20.45 -24.42
C TYR A 11 -2.21 -18.97 -24.59
N LEU A 12 -1.03 -18.70 -25.17
CA LEU A 12 -0.63 -17.32 -25.46
C LEU A 12 -1.53 -16.69 -26.53
N ASN A 13 -2.01 -17.46 -27.50
CA ASN A 13 -3.00 -17.01 -28.48
C ASN A 13 -4.36 -16.74 -27.83
N HIS A 14 -4.86 -17.66 -26.99
CA HIS A 14 -6.05 -17.41 -26.18
C HIS A 14 -5.92 -16.11 -25.34
N LEU A 15 -4.75 -15.87 -24.74
CA LEU A 15 -4.49 -14.62 -24.02
C LEU A 15 -4.50 -13.39 -24.94
N ASN A 16 -4.08 -13.50 -26.20
CA ASN A 16 -4.20 -12.40 -27.17
C ASN A 16 -5.66 -12.08 -27.46
N ASP A 17 -6.51 -13.08 -27.67
CA ASP A 17 -7.95 -12.88 -27.92
C ASP A 17 -8.63 -12.24 -26.72
N LEU A 18 -8.25 -12.67 -25.51
CA LEU A 18 -8.72 -12.02 -24.28
C LEU A 18 -8.23 -10.57 -24.15
N VAL A 19 -7.05 -10.23 -24.66
CA VAL A 19 -6.57 -8.84 -24.68
C VAL A 19 -7.33 -8.02 -25.74
N ALA A 20 -7.55 -8.57 -26.93
CA ALA A 20 -8.28 -7.93 -28.02
C ALA A 20 -9.74 -7.62 -27.62
N THR A 21 -10.40 -8.56 -26.95
CA THR A 21 -11.77 -8.39 -26.40
C THR A 21 -11.82 -7.57 -25.10
N GLY A 22 -10.68 -7.03 -24.64
CA GLY A 22 -10.57 -6.21 -23.44
C GLY A 22 -10.79 -6.96 -22.12
N GLN A 23 -10.89 -8.29 -22.13
CA GLN A 23 -10.98 -9.12 -20.92
C GLN A 23 -9.66 -9.14 -20.14
N ARG A 24 -8.54 -8.90 -20.82
CA ARG A 24 -7.19 -8.85 -20.24
C ARG A 24 -6.47 -7.57 -20.65
N LYS A 25 -5.44 -7.21 -19.87
CA LYS A 25 -4.68 -5.99 -20.11
C LYS A 25 -3.66 -6.15 -21.24
N PRO A 26 -3.35 -5.07 -21.98
CA PRO A 26 -2.17 -5.02 -22.82
C PRO A 26 -0.91 -5.43 -22.06
N GLY A 27 -0.11 -6.32 -22.65
CA GLY A 27 1.11 -6.89 -22.04
C GLY A 27 0.89 -8.10 -21.11
N THR A 28 -0.37 -8.52 -20.88
CA THR A 28 -0.64 -9.76 -20.11
C THR A 28 0.00 -10.97 -20.79
N ARG A 29 -0.19 -11.11 -22.11
CA ARG A 29 0.40 -12.18 -22.92
C ARG A 29 1.92 -12.19 -22.79
N ASP A 30 2.59 -11.05 -22.95
CA ASP A 30 4.05 -10.98 -22.86
C ASP A 30 4.57 -11.34 -21.47
N TRP A 31 3.84 -10.96 -20.43
CA TRP A 31 4.17 -11.35 -19.06
C TRP A 31 4.11 -12.88 -18.88
N TYR A 32 3.06 -13.54 -19.39
CA TYR A 32 2.95 -15.00 -19.36
C TYR A 32 4.03 -15.68 -20.20
N ALA A 33 4.32 -15.15 -21.40
CA ALA A 33 5.38 -15.66 -22.26
C ALA A 33 6.73 -15.66 -21.54
N ILE A 34 7.04 -14.59 -20.77
CA ILE A 34 8.25 -14.54 -19.93
C ILE A 34 8.25 -15.65 -18.88
N GLN A 35 7.13 -15.89 -18.19
CA GLN A 35 7.05 -16.96 -17.18
C GLN A 35 7.25 -18.35 -17.81
N PHE A 36 6.71 -18.58 -19.01
CA PHE A 36 6.77 -19.89 -19.67
C PHE A 36 8.10 -20.20 -20.34
N ARG A 37 9.02 -19.23 -20.52
CA ARG A 37 10.37 -19.52 -21.07
C ARG A 37 11.07 -20.64 -20.32
N LYS A 38 10.97 -20.63 -18.98
CA LYS A 38 11.59 -21.67 -18.14
C LYS A 38 10.94 -23.02 -18.36
N LEU A 39 9.59 -23.07 -18.38
CA LEU A 39 8.85 -24.30 -18.63
C LEU A 39 9.17 -24.89 -20.00
N ARG A 40 9.18 -24.05 -21.05
CA ARG A 40 9.46 -24.44 -22.43
C ARG A 40 10.84 -25.08 -22.56
N ARG A 41 11.86 -24.50 -21.91
CA ARG A 41 13.23 -25.04 -21.92
C ARG A 41 13.34 -26.41 -21.23
N LEU A 42 12.49 -26.69 -20.24
CA LEU A 42 12.62 -27.88 -19.40
C LEU A 42 11.84 -29.08 -19.92
N VAL A 43 10.61 -28.84 -20.38
CA VAL A 43 9.65 -29.90 -20.74
C VAL A 43 8.87 -29.57 -22.02
N GLY A 44 9.32 -28.61 -22.82
CA GLY A 44 8.59 -28.10 -23.98
C GLY A 44 8.22 -29.17 -25.02
N GLU A 45 9.14 -30.10 -25.30
CA GLU A 45 8.96 -31.16 -26.30
C GLU A 45 8.18 -32.36 -25.75
N ARG A 46 8.02 -32.46 -24.43
CA ARG A 46 7.32 -33.58 -23.81
C ARG A 46 5.81 -33.47 -24.01
N PRO A 47 5.09 -34.60 -24.13
CA PRO A 47 3.62 -34.60 -24.12
C PRO A 47 3.09 -33.98 -22.82
N ALA A 48 2.10 -33.10 -22.92
CA ALA A 48 1.59 -32.37 -21.75
C ALA A 48 1.00 -33.31 -20.68
N ASP A 49 0.39 -34.43 -21.08
CA ASP A 49 -0.17 -35.46 -20.20
C ASP A 49 0.87 -36.31 -19.47
N GLU A 50 2.12 -36.30 -19.95
CA GLU A 50 3.25 -37.04 -19.39
C GLU A 50 4.08 -36.23 -18.40
N VAL A 51 3.88 -34.92 -18.35
CA VAL A 51 4.53 -34.07 -17.36
C VAL A 51 3.98 -34.35 -15.96
N ARG A 52 4.87 -34.31 -14.97
CA ARG A 52 4.60 -34.57 -13.55
C ARG A 52 5.23 -33.49 -12.69
N LEU A 53 4.77 -33.42 -11.44
CA LEU A 53 5.31 -32.50 -10.44
C LEU A 53 6.81 -32.72 -10.19
N LYS A 54 7.30 -33.97 -10.28
CA LYS A 54 8.72 -34.32 -10.16
C LYS A 54 9.61 -33.66 -11.22
N ASP A 55 9.06 -33.30 -12.37
CA ASP A 55 9.81 -32.60 -13.43
C ASP A 55 10.16 -31.17 -13.03
N LEU A 56 9.47 -30.61 -12.02
CA LEU A 56 9.78 -29.31 -11.42
C LEU A 56 10.70 -29.41 -10.18
N ALA A 57 11.02 -30.61 -9.70
CA ALA A 57 11.71 -30.81 -8.43
C ALA A 57 13.11 -30.16 -8.39
N LYS A 58 13.80 -30.12 -9.53
CA LYS A 58 15.15 -29.53 -9.66
C LYS A 58 15.12 -28.00 -9.81
N ILE A 59 13.94 -27.38 -9.75
CA ILE A 59 13.76 -25.98 -10.11
C ILE A 59 13.22 -25.19 -8.94
N ARG A 60 13.98 -24.18 -8.50
CA ARG A 60 13.41 -23.09 -7.71
C ARG A 60 12.46 -22.27 -8.58
N TYR A 61 11.20 -22.18 -8.15
CA TYR A 61 10.18 -21.38 -8.80
C TYR A 61 9.65 -20.27 -7.89
N THR A 62 9.14 -19.21 -8.50
CA THR A 62 8.56 -18.05 -7.80
C THR A 62 7.05 -18.21 -7.65
N TYR A 63 6.44 -17.41 -6.78
CA TYR A 63 4.98 -17.26 -6.68
C TYR A 63 4.32 -17.05 -8.06
N GLN A 64 4.91 -16.16 -8.88
CA GLN A 64 4.38 -15.79 -10.20
C GLN A 64 4.43 -16.95 -11.18
N PHE A 65 5.54 -17.69 -11.21
CA PHE A 65 5.69 -18.86 -12.08
C PHE A 65 4.71 -19.98 -11.69
N ALA A 66 4.59 -20.30 -10.41
CA ALA A 66 3.65 -21.33 -9.95
C ALA A 66 2.19 -20.95 -10.27
N ARG A 67 1.83 -19.67 -10.10
CA ARG A 67 0.52 -19.13 -10.50
C ARG A 67 0.28 -19.23 -11.99
N SER A 68 1.27 -18.94 -12.84
CA SER A 68 1.12 -19.05 -14.29
C SER A 68 0.97 -20.48 -14.76
N LEU A 69 1.69 -21.44 -14.15
CA LEU A 69 1.52 -22.86 -14.45
C LEU A 69 0.11 -23.35 -14.12
N LYS A 70 -0.40 -23.04 -12.93
CA LYS A 70 -1.78 -23.39 -12.57
C LYS A 70 -2.79 -22.78 -13.55
N SER A 71 -2.55 -21.55 -14.02
CA SER A 71 -3.43 -20.90 -15.00
C SER A 71 -3.44 -21.59 -16.36
N LEU A 72 -2.26 -21.92 -16.90
CA LEU A 72 -2.09 -22.61 -18.18
C LEU A 72 -2.76 -23.99 -18.18
N PHE A 73 -2.40 -24.84 -17.21
CA PHE A 73 -2.85 -26.22 -17.21
C PHE A 73 -4.28 -26.39 -16.69
N ARG A 74 -4.82 -25.42 -15.96
CA ARG A 74 -6.27 -25.36 -15.72
C ARG A 74 -7.02 -25.05 -17.00
N TRP A 75 -6.62 -24.01 -17.73
CA TRP A 75 -7.23 -23.68 -19.02
C TRP A 75 -7.14 -24.85 -20.00
N ALA A 76 -5.98 -25.49 -20.10
CA ALA A 76 -5.79 -26.64 -20.97
C ALA A 76 -6.73 -27.83 -20.65
N ALA A 77 -6.99 -28.07 -19.36
CA ALA A 77 -7.94 -29.09 -18.93
C ALA A 77 -9.39 -28.66 -19.19
N ASP A 78 -9.72 -27.38 -18.96
CA ASP A 78 -11.05 -26.83 -19.21
C ASP A 78 -11.40 -26.85 -20.73
N GLU A 79 -10.41 -26.75 -21.62
CA GLU A 79 -10.54 -26.87 -23.08
C GLU A 79 -10.32 -28.31 -23.59
N GLU A 80 -10.23 -29.29 -22.69
CA GLU A 80 -10.07 -30.72 -23.02
C GLU A 80 -8.80 -31.06 -23.85
N LEU A 81 -7.80 -30.17 -23.86
CA LEU A 81 -6.53 -30.35 -24.59
C LEU A 81 -5.58 -31.34 -23.89
N ILE A 82 -5.84 -31.62 -22.62
CA ILE A 82 -5.11 -32.58 -21.78
C ILE A 82 -6.11 -33.35 -20.93
N SER A 83 -5.82 -34.62 -20.64
CA SER A 83 -6.71 -35.47 -19.86
C SER A 83 -6.66 -35.19 -18.35
N ARG A 84 -5.61 -34.49 -17.88
CA ARG A 84 -5.48 -34.12 -16.46
C ARG A 84 -4.65 -32.86 -16.26
N HIS A 85 -4.87 -32.14 -15.16
CA HIS A 85 -4.03 -31.03 -14.73
C HIS A 85 -2.82 -31.52 -13.88
N PRO A 86 -1.58 -31.58 -14.43
CA PRO A 86 -0.41 -32.17 -13.74
C PRO A 86 0.09 -31.38 -12.53
N PHE A 87 -0.31 -30.10 -12.39
CA PHE A 87 0.16 -29.18 -11.35
C PHE A 87 -0.96 -28.70 -10.43
N CYS A 88 -2.09 -29.40 -10.37
CA CYS A 88 -3.21 -29.05 -9.48
C CYS A 88 -2.76 -28.95 -8.01
N LYS A 89 -1.95 -29.93 -7.57
CA LYS A 89 -1.36 -30.05 -6.23
C LYS A 89 -0.07 -29.23 -6.04
N LEU A 90 0.35 -28.43 -7.02
CA LEU A 90 1.57 -27.62 -6.89
C LEU A 90 1.43 -26.59 -5.75
N THR A 91 2.31 -26.65 -4.76
CA THR A 91 2.36 -25.64 -3.69
C THR A 91 2.87 -24.32 -4.26
N VAL A 92 2.11 -23.25 -4.06
CA VAL A 92 2.49 -21.91 -4.49
C VAL A 92 3.34 -21.27 -3.38
N PRO A 93 4.60 -20.89 -3.64
CA PRO A 93 5.44 -20.26 -2.61
C PRO A 93 4.82 -18.96 -2.14
N PRO A 94 4.92 -18.57 -0.87
CA PRO A 94 4.32 -17.34 -0.37
C PRO A 94 4.84 -16.11 -1.13
N CYS A 95 3.94 -15.17 -1.42
CA CYS A 95 4.32 -13.87 -1.94
C CYS A 95 4.73 -12.99 -0.75
N GLY A 96 6.03 -12.76 -0.58
CA GLY A 96 6.53 -11.91 0.50
C GLY A 96 5.87 -10.53 0.50
N GLN A 97 5.46 -10.05 1.67
CA GLN A 97 4.93 -8.70 1.83
C GLN A 97 6.08 -7.72 2.04
N ARG A 98 6.05 -6.60 1.30
CA ARG A 98 6.99 -5.50 1.52
C ARG A 98 6.46 -4.65 2.66
N LYS A 99 7.24 -4.51 3.73
CA LYS A 99 6.88 -3.73 4.92
C LYS A 99 7.69 -2.44 5.05
N ARG A 100 8.78 -2.30 4.29
CA ARG A 100 9.67 -1.13 4.43
C ARG A 100 8.93 0.20 4.23
N THR A 101 9.09 1.11 5.18
CA THR A 101 8.81 2.54 5.05
C THR A 101 10.10 3.33 4.84
N ILE A 102 10.01 4.52 4.25
CA ILE A 102 11.17 5.37 4.00
C ILE A 102 11.34 6.34 5.17
N ARG A 103 12.54 6.38 5.77
CA ARG A 103 12.86 7.33 6.84
C ARG A 103 12.97 8.76 6.32
N ARG A 104 12.85 9.75 7.20
CA ARG A 104 12.89 11.19 6.81
C ARG A 104 14.19 11.58 6.09
N ASP A 105 15.33 11.10 6.59
CA ASP A 105 16.66 11.34 5.99
C ASP A 105 16.79 10.67 4.61
N GLU A 106 16.34 9.42 4.49
CA GLU A 106 16.32 8.67 3.23
C GLU A 106 15.45 9.36 2.19
N MET A 107 14.28 9.84 2.60
CA MET A 107 13.35 10.57 1.75
C MET A 107 13.97 11.87 1.23
N ALA A 108 14.64 12.63 2.11
CA ALA A 108 15.32 13.87 1.73
C ALA A 108 16.45 13.63 0.73
N ARG A 109 17.26 12.58 0.93
CA ARG A 109 18.31 12.17 -0.02
C ARG A 109 17.72 11.69 -1.35
N LEU A 110 16.66 10.87 -1.31
CA LEU A 110 15.96 10.39 -2.50
C LEU A 110 15.38 11.53 -3.34
N TYR A 111 14.77 12.53 -2.69
CA TYR A 111 14.24 13.71 -3.37
C TYR A 111 15.36 14.55 -3.97
N ARG A 112 16.47 14.76 -3.26
CA ARG A 112 17.64 15.49 -3.79
C ARG A 112 18.22 14.80 -5.02
N ALA A 113 18.36 13.47 -5.00
CA ALA A 113 18.86 12.69 -6.13
C ALA A 113 17.90 12.63 -7.35
N GLY A 114 16.61 12.90 -7.14
CA GLY A 114 15.61 12.94 -8.21
C GLY A 114 15.68 14.21 -9.05
N ARG A 115 15.84 14.09 -10.37
CA ARG A 115 15.66 15.21 -11.31
C ARG A 115 14.22 15.78 -11.22
N ARG A 116 14.02 17.05 -11.64
CA ARG A 116 12.78 17.83 -11.44
C ARG A 116 11.46 17.06 -11.67
N PRO A 117 11.20 16.36 -12.81
CA PRO A 117 9.96 15.60 -12.99
C PRO A 117 9.85 14.40 -12.04
N LEU A 118 10.95 13.66 -11.83
CA LEU A 118 10.97 12.47 -10.97
C LEU A 118 10.74 12.86 -9.51
N ARG A 119 11.40 13.92 -9.03
CA ARG A 119 11.24 14.41 -7.66
C ARG A 119 9.78 14.71 -7.34
N ARG A 120 9.11 15.47 -8.21
CA ARG A 120 7.69 15.80 -8.04
C ARG A 120 6.79 14.57 -8.13
N TYR A 121 7.09 13.66 -9.06
CA TYR A 121 6.40 12.38 -9.14
C TYR A 121 6.49 11.59 -7.83
N LEU A 122 7.69 11.48 -7.22
CA LEU A 122 7.89 10.76 -5.96
C LEU A 122 7.18 11.45 -4.78
N MET A 123 7.16 12.78 -4.73
CA MET A 123 6.40 13.54 -3.74
C MET A 123 4.90 13.29 -3.91
N MET A 124 4.40 13.35 -5.14
CA MET A 124 2.99 13.11 -5.44
C MET A 124 2.57 11.67 -5.10
N MET A 125 3.44 10.67 -5.32
CA MET A 125 3.23 9.30 -4.87
C MET A 125 3.02 9.19 -3.35
N ARG A 126 3.78 9.96 -2.56
CA ARG A 126 3.66 9.98 -1.10
C ARG A 126 2.36 10.67 -0.66
N TYR A 127 2.09 11.86 -1.17
CA TYR A 127 0.97 12.69 -0.69
C TYR A 127 -0.41 12.27 -1.20
N THR A 128 -0.48 11.72 -2.41
CA THR A 128 -1.77 11.26 -2.97
C THR A 128 -1.99 9.77 -2.74
N ILE A 129 -0.93 9.05 -2.37
CA ILE A 129 -0.95 7.60 -2.19
C ILE A 129 -1.45 6.91 -3.49
N ALA A 130 -1.38 7.56 -4.66
CA ALA A 130 -1.85 7.01 -5.94
C ALA A 130 -1.03 5.78 -6.38
N ARG A 131 -1.57 4.94 -7.28
CA ARG A 131 -0.78 3.82 -7.81
C ARG A 131 0.27 4.39 -8.77
N PRO A 132 1.51 3.83 -8.82
CA PRO A 132 2.53 4.31 -9.73
C PRO A 132 2.08 4.33 -11.19
N GLY A 133 1.32 3.30 -11.59
CA GLY A 133 0.77 3.18 -12.93
C GLY A 133 -0.26 4.25 -13.28
N GLU A 134 -1.06 4.70 -12.30
CA GLU A 134 -2.05 5.77 -12.48
C GLU A 134 -1.35 7.11 -12.61
N LEU A 135 -0.42 7.40 -11.69
CA LEU A 135 0.27 8.68 -11.66
C LEU A 135 1.22 8.86 -12.85
N ARG A 136 1.84 7.79 -13.35
CA ARG A 136 2.81 7.91 -14.47
C ARG A 136 2.11 8.26 -15.79
N THR A 137 0.83 7.91 -15.93
CA THR A 137 0.02 8.16 -17.12
C THR A 137 -0.94 9.32 -16.93
N LEU A 138 -0.87 10.03 -15.79
CA LEU A 138 -1.69 11.18 -15.49
C LEU A 138 -1.47 12.29 -16.53
N ARG A 139 -2.57 12.81 -17.08
CA ARG A 139 -2.57 13.96 -18.01
C ARG A 139 -3.16 15.19 -17.35
N TRP A 140 -2.85 16.37 -17.88
CA TRP A 140 -3.35 17.63 -17.31
C TRP A 140 -4.87 17.79 -17.36
N SER A 141 -5.55 17.19 -18.34
CA SER A 141 -7.03 17.12 -18.38
C SER A 141 -7.66 16.39 -17.19
N GLN A 142 -6.86 15.62 -16.44
CA GLN A 142 -7.29 14.87 -15.28
C GLN A 142 -7.00 15.60 -13.96
N VAL A 143 -6.40 16.79 -14.03
CA VAL A 143 -6.03 17.59 -12.87
C VAL A 143 -6.96 18.79 -12.79
N ASP A 144 -7.79 18.82 -11.75
CA ASP A 144 -8.63 19.97 -11.43
C ASP A 144 -8.02 20.68 -10.22
N LEU A 145 -7.27 21.75 -10.48
CA LEU A 145 -6.60 22.51 -9.41
C LEU A 145 -7.58 23.36 -8.61
N ALA A 146 -8.65 23.85 -9.24
CA ALA A 146 -9.68 24.66 -8.58
C ALA A 146 -10.52 23.78 -7.65
N GLY A 147 -11.03 22.66 -8.16
CA GLY A 147 -11.75 21.64 -7.40
C GLY A 147 -10.84 20.79 -6.50
N ARG A 148 -9.51 20.95 -6.59
CA ARG A 148 -8.50 20.21 -5.83
C ARG A 148 -8.65 18.69 -5.93
N VAL A 149 -8.80 18.17 -7.14
CA VAL A 149 -8.96 16.72 -7.36
C VAL A 149 -8.14 16.20 -8.53
N LEU A 150 -7.73 14.93 -8.44
CA LEU A 150 -7.23 14.14 -9.56
C LEU A 150 -8.32 13.15 -9.99
N ARG A 151 -8.65 13.14 -11.27
CA ARG A 151 -9.62 12.21 -11.88
C ARG A 151 -8.87 11.07 -12.57
N LEU A 152 -8.63 9.99 -11.84
CA LEU A 152 -7.90 8.84 -12.35
C LEU A 152 -8.82 7.89 -13.10
N ARG A 153 -8.57 7.73 -14.39
CA ARG A 153 -9.14 6.63 -15.17
C ARG A 153 -8.57 5.32 -14.63
N GLU A 154 -9.42 4.40 -14.19
CA GLU A 154 -8.94 3.09 -13.78
C GLU A 154 -8.37 2.33 -14.98
N SER A 155 -7.12 1.90 -14.86
CA SER A 155 -6.45 1.07 -15.87
C SER A 155 -6.72 -0.44 -15.69
N LYS A 156 -7.68 -0.82 -14.84
CA LYS A 156 -8.03 -2.20 -14.50
C LYS A 156 -9.48 -2.48 -14.88
N PRO A 157 -9.75 -3.33 -15.87
CA PRO A 157 -10.94 -4.15 -15.80
C PRO A 157 -10.78 -5.11 -14.62
N LYS A 158 -11.70 -5.08 -13.66
CA LYS A 158 -11.74 -6.05 -12.55
C LYS A 158 -12.55 -7.26 -12.96
N GLY A 159 -11.93 -8.44 -12.82
CA GLY A 159 -12.61 -9.75 -12.85
C GLY A 159 -13.24 -10.14 -14.19
N ARG A 160 -13.39 -11.45 -14.41
CA ARG A 160 -14.47 -11.93 -15.28
C ARG A 160 -15.76 -11.68 -14.51
N PRO A 161 -16.77 -10.96 -15.04
CA PRO A 161 -18.12 -11.24 -14.59
C PRO A 161 -18.38 -12.70 -14.95
N ARG A 162 -18.75 -13.54 -13.98
CA ARG A 162 -19.41 -14.81 -14.31
C ARG A 162 -20.77 -14.42 -14.89
N GLY A 163 -20.87 -14.32 -16.21
CA GLY A 163 -22.14 -14.17 -16.93
C GLY A 163 -22.86 -12.82 -16.82
N GLY A 164 -22.17 -11.67 -16.88
CA GLY A 164 -22.83 -10.36 -16.82
C GLY A 164 -22.16 -9.28 -17.67
N VAL A 165 -22.97 -8.34 -18.17
CA VAL A 165 -22.51 -7.14 -18.92
C VAL A 165 -21.56 -6.33 -18.05
N ARG A 166 -20.46 -5.88 -18.65
CA ARG A 166 -19.38 -5.14 -17.95
C ARG A 166 -19.88 -3.76 -17.55
N GLU A 167 -20.14 -3.57 -16.25
CA GLU A 167 -20.41 -2.24 -15.72
C GLU A 167 -19.15 -1.38 -15.86
N ARG A 168 -19.26 -0.23 -16.53
CA ARG A 168 -18.16 0.75 -16.62
C ARG A 168 -17.82 1.20 -15.21
N GLN A 169 -16.69 0.74 -14.69
CA GLN A 169 -16.26 1.08 -13.35
C GLN A 169 -15.97 2.59 -13.27
N ARG A 170 -16.56 3.26 -12.26
CA ARG A 170 -16.51 4.72 -12.09
C ARG A 170 -15.07 5.20 -11.92
N ASP A 171 -14.74 6.34 -12.54
CA ASP A 171 -13.44 7.00 -12.39
C ASP A 171 -13.12 7.24 -10.91
N ARG A 172 -11.88 6.94 -10.51
CA ARG A 172 -11.45 7.15 -9.12
C ARG A 172 -10.99 8.60 -8.94
N VAL A 173 -11.62 9.30 -8.01
CA VAL A 173 -11.25 10.67 -7.66
C VAL A 173 -10.31 10.65 -6.45
N ILE A 174 -9.20 11.39 -6.51
CA ILE A 174 -8.30 11.60 -5.37
C ILE A 174 -8.30 13.09 -5.00
N PRO A 175 -8.78 13.45 -3.79
CA PRO A 175 -8.64 14.81 -3.26
C PRO A 175 -7.18 15.22 -3.07
N LEU A 176 -6.86 16.46 -3.40
CA LEU A 176 -5.53 17.05 -3.29
C LEU A 176 -5.40 17.83 -1.98
N GLY A 177 -4.64 17.28 -1.04
CA GLY A 177 -4.21 18.03 0.15
C GLY A 177 -3.30 19.21 -0.21
N LYS A 178 -3.14 20.15 0.73
CA LYS A 178 -2.38 21.41 0.54
C LYS A 178 -1.02 21.22 -0.14
N MET A 179 -0.26 20.19 0.26
CA MET A 179 1.07 19.91 -0.30
C MET A 179 1.02 19.38 -1.73
N ALA A 180 0.09 18.46 -2.04
CA ALA A 180 -0.07 17.92 -3.38
C ALA A 180 -0.54 19.00 -4.36
N LEU A 181 -1.48 19.85 -3.93
CA LEU A 181 -1.94 21.00 -4.69
C LEU A 181 -0.80 21.96 -4.98
N ARG A 182 -0.04 22.38 -3.95
CA ARG A 182 1.12 23.27 -4.12
C ARG A 182 2.15 22.70 -5.10
N ILE A 183 2.45 21.40 -5.02
CA ILE A 183 3.37 20.76 -5.96
C ILE A 183 2.86 20.88 -7.39
N LEU A 184 1.59 20.60 -7.64
CA LEU A 184 1.01 20.66 -8.99
C LEU A 184 0.90 22.08 -9.51
N THR A 185 0.44 23.04 -8.71
CA THR A 185 0.34 24.46 -9.09
C THR A 185 1.73 25.02 -9.43
N THR A 186 2.73 24.82 -8.56
CA THR A 186 4.11 25.25 -8.86
C THR A 186 4.72 24.48 -10.02
N TRP A 187 4.28 23.25 -10.28
CA TRP A 187 4.79 22.44 -11.38
C TRP A 187 4.24 22.85 -12.74
N GLN A 188 2.95 23.20 -12.78
CA GLN A 188 2.34 23.86 -13.94
C GLN A 188 3.06 25.19 -14.17
N GLY A 189 3.22 26.00 -13.13
CA GLY A 189 3.87 27.31 -13.22
C GLY A 189 3.19 28.17 -14.28
N ARG A 190 3.99 28.86 -15.11
CA ARG A 190 3.50 29.58 -16.30
C ARG A 190 3.41 28.71 -17.56
N ARG A 191 3.72 27.42 -17.45
CA ARG A 191 3.58 26.51 -18.60
C ARG A 191 2.08 26.35 -18.81
N GLN A 192 1.63 26.52 -20.05
CA GLN A 192 0.27 26.22 -20.47
C GLN A 192 0.30 24.83 -21.11
N PRO A 193 0.37 23.73 -20.32
CA PRO A 193 0.39 22.40 -20.89
C PRO A 193 -0.91 22.14 -21.61
N LEU A 194 -0.85 21.38 -22.71
CA LEU A 194 -2.05 20.91 -23.37
C LEU A 194 -2.80 19.94 -22.43
N PRO A 195 -4.13 19.84 -22.52
CA PRO A 195 -4.89 18.89 -21.70
C PRO A 195 -4.42 17.44 -21.87
N THR A 196 -3.88 17.10 -23.04
CA THR A 196 -3.34 15.78 -23.36
C THR A 196 -1.92 15.56 -22.84
N ASP A 197 -1.19 16.59 -22.41
CA ASP A 197 0.20 16.43 -21.98
C ASP A 197 0.30 15.60 -20.70
N PRO A 198 1.31 14.72 -20.58
CA PRO A 198 1.59 14.04 -19.33
C PRO A 198 1.98 15.05 -18.24
N VAL A 199 1.41 14.89 -17.04
CA VAL A 199 1.79 15.72 -15.88
C VAL A 199 3.27 15.49 -15.53
N PHE A 200 3.77 14.27 -15.67
CA PHE A 200 5.19 13.94 -15.44
C PHE A 200 5.83 13.45 -16.74
N PRO A 201 6.32 14.36 -17.60
CA PRO A 201 6.91 13.99 -18.88
C PRO A 201 8.30 13.36 -18.68
N GLY A 202 8.55 12.32 -19.47
CA GLY A 202 9.86 11.75 -19.69
C GLY A 202 10.62 12.46 -20.81
N ARG A 203 11.64 11.77 -21.35
CA ARG A 203 12.38 12.27 -22.51
C ARG A 203 11.43 12.37 -23.71
N GLY A 204 11.47 13.50 -24.42
CA GLY A 204 10.62 13.74 -25.59
C GLY A 204 9.13 13.99 -25.27
N GLY A 205 8.80 14.46 -24.06
CA GLY A 205 7.42 14.84 -23.69
C GLY A 205 6.46 13.69 -23.40
N ARG A 206 6.85 12.44 -23.67
CA ARG A 206 6.00 11.26 -23.46
C ARG A 206 5.99 10.79 -22.01
N ALA A 207 4.90 10.15 -21.59
CA ALA A 207 4.79 9.51 -20.27
C ALA A 207 5.85 8.41 -20.09
N TRP A 208 6.35 8.21 -18.88
CA TRP A 208 7.29 7.11 -18.61
C TRP A 208 6.64 5.74 -18.77
N THR A 209 7.37 4.80 -19.38
CA THR A 209 7.04 3.37 -19.28
C THR A 209 7.33 2.86 -17.86
N GLY A 210 6.73 1.72 -17.49
CA GLY A 210 7.00 1.09 -16.20
C GLY A 210 8.48 0.73 -16.02
N ASN A 211 9.16 0.33 -17.09
CA ASN A 211 10.60 0.04 -17.05
C ASN A 211 11.44 1.32 -16.90
N ALA A 212 11.10 2.39 -17.64
CA ALA A 212 11.80 3.67 -17.52
C ALA A 212 11.76 4.19 -16.08
N LEU A 213 10.59 4.12 -15.44
CA LEU A 213 10.42 4.55 -14.06
C LEU A 213 11.21 3.67 -13.08
N ARG A 214 11.27 2.35 -13.30
CA ARG A 214 12.11 1.43 -12.52
C ARG A 214 13.59 1.78 -12.62
N CYS A 215 14.07 2.07 -13.83
CA CYS A 215 15.46 2.49 -14.08
C CYS A 215 15.77 3.86 -13.45
N LEU A 216 14.84 4.82 -13.51
CA LEU A 216 14.96 6.11 -12.84
C LEU A 216 15.06 5.95 -11.32
N MET A 217 14.17 5.15 -10.73
CA MET A 217 14.19 4.86 -9.29
C MET A 217 15.50 4.18 -8.87
N ARG A 218 16.01 3.22 -9.66
CA ARG A 218 17.29 2.56 -9.40
C ARG A 218 18.45 3.56 -9.40
N ARG A 219 18.49 4.48 -10.38
CA ARG A 219 19.52 5.53 -10.46
C ARG A 219 19.42 6.51 -9.30
N ALA A 220 18.22 6.99 -8.98
CA ALA A 220 17.99 7.89 -7.85
C ALA A 220 18.41 7.24 -6.52
N ARG A 221 18.07 5.97 -6.31
CA ARG A 221 18.48 5.22 -5.12
C ARG A 221 20.00 5.08 -5.01
N LYS A 222 20.69 4.78 -6.12
CA LYS A 222 22.16 4.70 -6.17
C LYS A 222 22.80 6.05 -5.84
N ALA A 223 22.33 7.13 -6.49
CA ALA A 223 22.85 8.48 -6.27
C ALA A 223 22.53 9.05 -4.87
N ALA A 224 21.51 8.53 -4.19
CA ALA A 224 21.17 8.87 -2.81
C ALA A 224 21.84 7.94 -1.78
N GLU A 225 22.68 6.99 -2.22
CA GLU A 225 23.38 6.02 -1.37
C GLU A 225 22.44 5.22 -0.46
N LEU A 226 21.25 4.89 -0.99
CA LEU A 226 20.23 4.21 -0.22
C LEU A 226 20.39 2.69 -0.34
N VAL A 227 20.74 2.07 0.78
CA VAL A 227 20.94 0.62 0.91
C VAL A 227 19.64 -0.10 1.26
N ALA A 228 19.68 -1.44 1.23
CA ALA A 228 18.60 -2.26 1.74
C ALA A 228 18.45 -2.07 3.26
N ASP A 229 17.27 -2.31 3.82
CA ASP A 229 17.11 -2.33 5.28
C ASP A 229 17.59 -3.67 5.87
N VAL A 230 17.40 -3.86 7.17
CA VAL A 230 17.78 -5.08 7.91
C VAL A 230 17.14 -6.35 7.36
N ASN A 231 16.01 -6.24 6.66
CA ASN A 231 15.29 -7.35 6.04
C ASN A 231 15.68 -7.56 4.57
N GLY A 232 16.68 -6.84 4.07
CA GLY A 232 17.09 -6.87 2.66
C GLY A 232 16.12 -6.17 1.71
N GLU A 233 15.11 -5.46 2.22
CA GLU A 233 14.16 -4.73 1.38
C GLU A 233 14.79 -3.46 0.85
N ARG A 234 14.68 -3.21 -0.46
CA ARG A 234 15.15 -1.97 -1.11
C ARG A 234 13.98 -1.01 -1.32
N ILE A 235 14.24 0.29 -1.22
CA ILE A 235 13.28 1.32 -1.62
C ILE A 235 12.98 1.19 -3.13
N VAL A 236 11.70 1.03 -3.44
CA VAL A 236 11.14 1.04 -4.79
C VAL A 236 10.01 2.07 -4.87
N ILE A 237 9.47 2.30 -6.07
CA ILE A 237 8.42 3.31 -6.28
C ILE A 237 7.19 3.07 -5.39
N TYR A 238 6.79 1.80 -5.22
CA TYR A 238 5.67 1.45 -4.34
C TYR A 238 5.94 1.72 -2.86
N THR A 239 7.19 1.82 -2.43
CA THR A 239 7.55 2.16 -1.05
C THR A 239 7.07 3.56 -0.69
N LEU A 240 6.99 4.51 -1.65
CA LEU A 240 6.44 5.86 -1.41
C LEU A 240 4.95 5.80 -1.05
N ARG A 241 4.18 4.98 -1.78
CA ARG A 241 2.76 4.73 -1.48
C ARG A 241 2.60 4.09 -0.11
N HIS A 242 3.44 3.11 0.22
CA HIS A 242 3.41 2.45 1.53
C HIS A 242 3.72 3.43 2.67
N THR A 243 4.74 4.25 2.49
CA THR A 243 5.15 5.28 3.46
C THR A 243 4.03 6.29 3.66
N GLY A 244 3.44 6.85 2.60
CA GLY A 244 2.34 7.80 2.71
C GLY A 244 1.08 7.22 3.39
N ALA A 245 0.74 5.96 3.11
CA ALA A 245 -0.36 5.28 3.79
C ALA A 245 -0.09 5.05 5.28
N THR A 246 1.13 4.67 5.63
CA THR A 246 1.54 4.49 7.04
C THR A 246 1.55 5.83 7.78
N GLU A 247 2.07 6.89 7.15
CA GLU A 247 2.05 8.24 7.71
C GLU A 247 0.63 8.76 7.93
N ALA A 248 -0.32 8.44 7.03
CA ALA A 248 -1.72 8.81 7.20
C ALA A 248 -2.36 8.12 8.40
N ILE A 249 -2.16 6.81 8.58
CA ILE A 249 -2.63 6.09 9.78
C ILE A 249 -2.03 6.71 11.06
N ARG A 250 -0.72 6.98 11.07
CA ARG A 250 -0.04 7.60 12.20
C ARG A 250 -0.50 9.02 12.51
N ALA A 251 -1.05 9.72 11.52
CA ALA A 251 -1.65 11.03 11.69
C ALA A 251 -3.14 10.95 12.12
N GLY A 252 -3.64 9.78 12.48
CA GLY A 252 -5.01 9.57 12.95
C GLY A 252 -6.05 9.45 11.82
N VAL A 253 -5.65 9.28 10.57
CA VAL A 253 -6.61 9.07 9.47
C VAL A 253 -7.30 7.72 9.65
N GLN A 254 -8.63 7.75 9.76
CA GLN A 254 -9.44 6.54 9.90
C GLN A 254 -9.20 5.56 8.74
N GLN A 255 -9.20 4.27 9.04
CA GLN A 255 -8.91 3.21 8.07
C GLN A 255 -9.86 3.24 6.86
N ILE A 256 -11.13 3.60 7.05
CA ILE A 256 -12.11 3.71 5.97
C ILE A 256 -11.77 4.85 4.99
N VAL A 257 -11.34 6.00 5.52
CA VAL A 257 -10.88 7.14 4.74
C VAL A 257 -9.61 6.76 3.96
N LEU A 258 -8.66 6.08 4.63
CA LEU A 258 -7.46 5.59 3.94
C LEU A 258 -7.78 4.57 2.85
N ALA A 259 -8.74 3.66 3.07
CA ALA A 259 -9.15 2.68 2.07
C ALA A 259 -9.76 3.36 0.83
N ALA A 260 -10.59 4.39 1.03
CA ALA A 260 -11.12 5.22 -0.05
C ALA A 260 -9.98 5.96 -0.78
N MET A 261 -9.05 6.59 -0.05
CA MET A 261 -7.86 7.22 -0.60
C MET A 261 -6.97 6.25 -1.39
N LEU A 262 -6.90 4.98 -0.99
CA LEU A 262 -6.15 3.92 -1.68
C LEU A 262 -6.91 3.33 -2.88
N GLY A 263 -8.24 3.51 -2.96
CA GLY A 263 -9.10 2.83 -3.92
C GLY A 263 -9.13 1.32 -3.72
N HIS A 264 -9.25 0.89 -2.45
CA HIS A 264 -9.41 -0.50 -2.07
C HIS A 264 -10.90 -0.82 -1.89
N GLU A 265 -11.42 -1.82 -2.60
CA GLU A 265 -12.79 -2.32 -2.38
C GLU A 265 -12.88 -3.22 -1.14
N ASN A 266 -11.76 -3.86 -0.76
CA ASN A 266 -11.70 -4.73 0.40
C ASN A 266 -10.83 -4.11 1.50
N LEU A 267 -11.43 -3.85 2.66
CA LEU A 267 -10.79 -3.29 3.85
C LEU A 267 -9.67 -4.19 4.41
N GLU A 268 -9.69 -5.51 4.16
CA GLU A 268 -8.61 -6.44 4.52
C GLU A 268 -7.26 -6.01 3.94
N THR A 269 -7.27 -5.44 2.72
CA THR A 269 -6.03 -4.95 2.09
C THR A 269 -5.49 -3.67 2.74
N THR A 270 -6.30 -3.00 3.56
CA THR A 270 -5.93 -1.81 4.33
C THR A 270 -5.48 -2.17 5.75
N LYS A 271 -5.92 -3.32 6.32
CA LYS A 271 -5.48 -3.81 7.65
C LYS A 271 -3.96 -3.92 7.79
N ARG A 272 -3.24 -4.19 6.70
CA ARG A 272 -1.77 -4.24 6.67
C ARG A 272 -1.08 -2.93 7.07
N TYR A 273 -1.79 -1.80 7.08
CA TYR A 273 -1.25 -0.51 7.51
C TYR A 273 -1.53 -0.21 8.99
N VAL A 274 -2.27 -1.08 9.69
CA VAL A 274 -2.68 -0.94 11.09
C VAL A 274 -1.65 -1.58 12.04
N HIS A 275 -0.45 -1.90 11.57
CA HIS A 275 0.64 -2.33 12.46
C HIS A 275 1.16 -1.10 13.24
N LEU A 276 0.37 -0.67 14.21
CA LEU A 276 0.72 0.33 15.21
C LEU A 276 1.79 -0.29 16.10
N ASN A 277 2.91 0.40 16.26
CA ASN A 277 3.83 0.08 17.34
C ASN A 277 3.40 0.82 18.62
N GLU A 278 4.02 0.47 19.76
CA GLU A 278 3.71 1.07 21.06
C GLU A 278 3.81 2.61 21.05
N ALA A 279 4.79 3.17 20.36
CA ALA A 279 4.94 4.61 20.18
C ALA A 279 3.79 5.24 19.36
N ASP A 280 3.27 4.53 18.36
CA ASP A 280 2.12 4.97 17.56
C ASP A 280 0.83 4.95 18.42
N ILE A 281 0.68 3.98 19.33
CA ILE A 281 -0.43 3.90 20.29
C ILE A 281 -0.36 5.06 21.30
N LEU A 282 0.81 5.29 21.90
CA LEU A 282 1.03 6.39 22.85
C LEU A 282 0.76 7.76 22.20
N THR A 283 1.25 7.98 20.98
CA THR A 283 0.97 9.21 20.22
C THR A 283 -0.53 9.37 19.96
N GLY A 284 -1.24 8.27 19.66
CA GLY A 284 -2.69 8.29 19.45
C GLY A 284 -3.46 8.66 20.72
N ILE A 285 -3.05 8.11 21.88
CA ILE A 285 -3.61 8.45 23.19
C ILE A 285 -3.39 9.94 23.48
N ASP A 286 -2.16 10.45 23.32
CA ASP A 286 -1.82 11.85 23.57
C ASP A 286 -2.63 12.80 22.67
N GLN A 287 -2.79 12.46 21.39
CA GLN A 287 -3.58 13.27 20.44
C GLN A 287 -5.06 13.28 20.80
N ALA A 288 -5.65 12.14 21.14
CA ALA A 288 -7.04 12.05 21.56
C ALA A 288 -7.31 12.91 22.81
N LEU A 289 -6.42 12.85 23.80
CA LEU A 289 -6.53 13.60 25.04
C LEU A 289 -6.23 15.10 24.88
N SER A 290 -5.40 15.48 23.90
CA SER A 290 -5.13 16.89 23.58
C SER A 290 -6.34 17.63 22.99
N GLY A 291 -7.22 16.92 22.27
CA GLY A 291 -8.48 17.46 21.75
C GLY A 291 -9.45 17.83 22.87
N VAL A 292 -9.55 16.98 23.91
CA VAL A 292 -10.39 17.19 25.10
C VAL A 292 -9.94 18.42 25.91
N LYS A 293 -8.63 18.71 25.95
CA LYS A 293 -8.10 19.92 26.62
C LYS A 293 -8.49 21.22 25.91
N ARG A 294 -8.74 21.20 24.60
CA ARG A 294 -9.14 22.40 23.84
C ARG A 294 -10.58 22.81 24.10
N GLU A 295 -11.48 21.86 24.32
CA GLU A 295 -12.88 22.14 24.66
C GLU A 295 -13.03 22.77 26.05
N ARG A 296 -12.21 22.36 27.03
CA ARG A 296 -12.19 23.00 28.36
C ARG A 296 -11.72 24.46 28.37
N ASN A 297 -10.89 24.87 27.42
CA ASN A 297 -10.34 26.24 27.38
C ASN A 297 -11.22 27.25 26.62
N LEU A 298 -12.31 26.82 25.99
CA LEU A 298 -13.23 27.71 25.27
C LEU A 298 -14.42 28.20 26.12
N GLY A 299 -14.44 27.90 27.43
CA GLY A 299 -15.59 28.18 28.30
C GLY A 299 -15.28 28.82 29.66
N ALA A 300 -14.15 29.51 29.86
CA ALA A 300 -13.79 30.04 31.18
C ALA A 300 -13.65 31.58 31.23
N THR A 301 -14.75 32.27 31.51
CA THR A 301 -14.73 33.52 32.29
C THR A 301 -14.86 33.13 33.77
N GLY A 302 -13.83 33.39 34.59
CA GLY A 302 -13.85 33.08 36.03
C GLY A 302 -14.58 34.15 36.88
N PRO A 303 -14.42 34.16 38.22
CA PRO A 303 -14.17 33.04 39.13
C PRO A 303 -15.15 33.01 40.33
N THR A 304 -15.27 31.88 41.04
CA THR A 304 -15.61 31.88 42.49
C THR A 304 -15.12 30.59 43.16
N PRO A 305 -14.67 30.63 44.43
CA PRO A 305 -13.94 29.53 45.06
C PRO A 305 -14.82 28.57 45.89
N ILE A 306 -14.46 27.29 45.76
CA ILE A 306 -14.47 26.16 46.72
C ILE A 306 -15.83 25.66 47.26
N SER A 307 -16.13 24.39 46.94
CA SER A 307 -16.77 23.44 47.87
C SER A 307 -16.11 22.06 47.70
N THR A 308 -15.76 21.45 48.83
CA THR A 308 -14.95 20.24 48.99
C THR A 308 -15.75 18.95 48.81
N VAL A 309 -16.14 18.64 47.57
CA VAL A 309 -16.71 17.32 47.22
C VAL A 309 -15.68 16.61 46.34
N PRO A 310 -15.36 15.32 46.58
CA PRO A 310 -14.46 14.58 45.70
C PRO A 310 -15.02 14.64 44.28
N THR A 311 -14.25 15.21 43.37
CA THR A 311 -14.73 15.41 42.00
C THR A 311 -15.00 14.03 41.37
N GLU A 312 -15.97 13.96 40.47
CA GLU A 312 -16.34 12.74 39.75
C GLU A 312 -15.11 12.03 39.13
N ALA A 313 -14.07 12.81 38.79
CA ALA A 313 -12.76 12.36 38.37
C ALA A 313 -12.00 11.53 39.44
N GLU A 314 -12.04 11.90 40.72
CA GLU A 314 -11.38 11.15 41.81
C GLU A 314 -12.10 9.81 42.06
N ALA A 315 -13.43 9.80 42.00
CA ALA A 315 -14.22 8.58 42.06
C ALA A 315 -14.00 7.67 40.83
N GLN A 316 -13.64 8.24 39.68
CA GLN A 316 -13.33 7.52 38.45
C GLN A 316 -11.90 6.97 38.45
N VAL A 317 -10.95 7.74 38.99
CA VAL A 317 -9.56 7.31 39.21
C VAL A 317 -9.49 6.18 40.23
N GLN A 318 -10.23 6.27 41.34
CA GLN A 318 -10.26 5.20 42.33
C GLN A 318 -10.94 3.93 41.79
N ARG A 319 -11.96 4.07 40.95
CA ARG A 319 -12.56 2.93 40.23
C ARG A 319 -11.58 2.25 39.26
N ILE A 320 -10.79 3.04 38.53
CA ILE A 320 -9.76 2.50 37.63
C ILE A 320 -8.64 1.81 38.43
N ARG A 321 -8.22 2.37 39.58
CA ARG A 321 -7.23 1.72 40.46
C ARG A 321 -7.73 0.37 40.97
N ASN A 322 -8.96 0.31 41.50
CA ASN A 322 -9.54 -0.93 42.03
C ASN A 322 -9.72 -2.00 40.92
N LEU A 323 -10.20 -1.62 39.73
CA LEU A 323 -10.30 -2.53 38.58
C LEU A 323 -8.94 -3.07 38.14
N PHE A 324 -7.89 -2.26 38.24
CA PHE A 324 -6.55 -2.67 37.84
C PHE A 324 -5.89 -3.60 38.87
N GLU A 325 -6.16 -3.39 40.17
CA GLU A 325 -5.72 -4.30 41.25
C GLU A 325 -6.42 -5.66 41.17
N GLU A 326 -7.73 -5.69 40.85
CA GLU A 326 -8.47 -6.94 40.63
C GLU A 326 -8.01 -7.72 39.39
N LEU A 327 -7.60 -7.02 38.33
CA LEU A 327 -7.10 -7.63 37.08
C LEU A 327 -5.66 -8.17 37.17
N MET A 328 -4.91 -7.79 38.20
CA MET A 328 -3.46 -8.04 38.31
C MET A 328 -3.06 -8.84 39.56
N ILE A 329 -3.93 -9.73 40.05
CA ILE A 329 -3.58 -10.68 41.11
C ILE A 329 -2.35 -11.49 40.67
N GLY A 330 -1.20 -11.19 41.28
CA GLY A 330 0.10 -11.83 41.01
C GLY A 330 1.23 -10.89 40.53
N ALA A 331 0.95 -9.61 40.27
CA ALA A 331 1.98 -8.66 39.85
C ALA A 331 2.75 -8.07 41.06
N GLY A 332 4.07 -8.21 41.05
CA GLY A 332 4.96 -7.77 42.14
C GLY A 332 4.97 -6.26 42.39
N ALA A 333 5.51 -5.88 43.55
CA ALA A 333 5.46 -4.53 44.14
C ALA A 333 5.96 -3.37 43.24
N ASP A 334 6.77 -3.66 42.22
CA ASP A 334 7.26 -2.66 41.27
C ASP A 334 6.19 -2.15 40.31
N THR A 335 5.17 -2.96 40.02
CA THR A 335 4.05 -2.59 39.13
C THR A 335 3.12 -1.56 39.76
N LEU A 336 2.92 -1.65 41.09
CA LEU A 336 2.10 -0.70 41.85
C LEU A 336 2.79 0.67 41.99
N LYS A 337 4.12 0.69 42.11
CA LYS A 337 4.91 1.94 42.12
C LYS A 337 4.80 2.73 40.82
N VAL A 338 4.73 2.04 39.68
CA VAL A 338 4.56 2.69 38.37
C VAL A 338 3.16 3.29 38.24
N LEU A 339 2.13 2.62 38.78
CA LEU A 339 0.76 3.13 38.80
C LEU A 339 0.64 4.39 39.67
N ASP A 340 1.29 4.41 40.84
CA ASP A 340 1.31 5.58 41.71
C ASP A 340 1.97 6.78 41.04
N VAL A 341 3.12 6.59 40.38
CA VAL A 341 3.81 7.66 39.64
C VAL A 341 2.93 8.22 38.51
N LEU A 342 2.14 7.36 37.84
CA LEU A 342 1.22 7.78 36.79
C LEU A 342 0.01 8.56 37.34
N LEU A 343 -0.54 8.13 38.48
CA LEU A 343 -1.67 8.79 39.14
C LEU A 343 -1.29 10.14 39.76
N THR A 344 -0.10 10.23 40.37
CA THR A 344 0.50 11.49 40.85
C THR A 344 0.65 12.51 39.70
N ARG A 345 1.06 12.05 38.51
CA ARG A 345 1.20 12.92 37.33
C ARG A 345 -0.14 13.34 36.71
N LEU A 346 -1.18 12.53 36.85
CA LEU A 346 -2.52 12.82 36.34
C LEU A 346 -3.31 13.79 37.23
N THR A 347 -3.09 13.72 38.55
CA THR A 347 -3.82 14.54 39.55
C THR A 347 -3.04 15.77 40.02
N GLY A 348 -1.72 15.83 39.76
CA GLY A 348 -0.88 16.98 40.08
C GLY A 348 -0.50 17.11 41.56
N ARG A 349 -0.79 16.11 42.41
CA ARG A 349 -0.32 16.06 43.80
C ARG A 349 0.74 14.98 43.98
N SER A 350 1.81 15.32 44.70
CA SER A 350 2.88 14.39 45.12
C SER A 350 2.31 13.21 45.92
N PRO A 351 2.92 12.01 45.91
CA PRO A 351 2.45 10.89 46.72
C PRO A 351 2.43 11.33 48.19
N LEU A 352 1.35 11.04 48.90
CA LEU A 352 1.33 11.18 50.36
C LEU A 352 2.38 10.19 50.88
N THR A 353 3.51 10.71 51.34
CA THR A 353 4.49 9.95 52.12
C THR A 353 3.84 9.59 53.45
N GLY A 354 3.28 8.38 53.52
CA GLY A 354 2.86 7.76 54.77
C GLY A 354 4.02 6.95 55.35
N SER A 355 4.40 7.30 56.57
CA SER A 355 5.17 6.50 57.53
C SER A 355 4.54 5.15 57.82
#